data_AF-A0AA95IWV3-F1
#
_entry.id   AF-A0AA95IWV3-F1
#
_cell.length_a   1.000
_cell.length_b   1.000
_cell.length_c   1.000
_cell.angle_alpha   90.00
_cell.angle_beta   90.00
_cell.angle_gamma   90.00
#
_symmetry.space_group_name_H-M   'P 1'
#
loop_
_entity.id
_entity.type
_entity.pdbx_description
1 polymer ?
#
loop_
_entity_poly.entity_id
_entity_poly.type
_entity_poly.pdbx_seq_one_letter_code
_entity_poly.pdbx_strand_id
1 'polypeptide(L)'
;MIQRLDECSECGRKCRTDQEIFNQTLLLANKFYEFLGYQSPQGFRFDESQHPTEQAMWNMACAAQEIITDVDVWGIEWESEDD
;
A
#
# COMPACT_ATOMS: atom_id res chain seq x y z
N MET A 1 0.82 -24.36 12.45
CA MET A 1 -0.32 -24.71 11.56
C MET A 1 -0.64 -23.42 10.83
N ILE A 2 -0.21 -23.29 9.57
CA ILE A 2 -0.30 -22.02 8.82
C ILE A 2 -1.78 -21.74 8.54
N GLN A 3 -2.29 -20.63 9.07
CA GLN A 3 -3.68 -20.22 8.89
C GLN A 3 -3.97 -20.00 7.40
N ARG A 4 -5.08 -20.57 6.94
CA ARG A 4 -5.55 -20.46 5.55
C ARG A 4 -5.89 -19.00 5.30
N LEU A 5 -5.33 -18.43 4.25
CA LEU A 5 -5.72 -17.12 3.77
C LEU A 5 -7.13 -17.24 3.20
N ASP A 6 -8.05 -16.49 3.78
CA ASP A 6 -9.46 -16.49 3.45
C ASP A 6 -9.64 -16.14 1.96
N GLU A 7 -10.03 -17.13 1.16
CA GLU A 7 -10.38 -16.95 -0.25
C GLU A 7 -11.71 -16.20 -0.32
N CYS A 8 -11.77 -15.11 -1.10
CA CYS A 8 -13.04 -14.43 -1.37
C CYS A 8 -14.01 -15.42 -2.03
N SER A 9 -15.07 -15.80 -1.33
CA SER A 9 -16.03 -16.81 -1.77
C SER A 9 -16.72 -16.50 -3.12
N GLU A 10 -16.72 -15.23 -3.53
CA GLU A 10 -17.36 -14.78 -4.78
C GLU A 10 -16.44 -14.82 -6.01
N CYS A 11 -15.13 -14.62 -5.85
CA CYS A 11 -14.22 -14.48 -7.01
C CYS A 11 -13.01 -15.44 -7.00
N GLY A 12 -12.84 -16.25 -5.95
CA GLY A 12 -11.74 -17.21 -5.84
C GLY A 12 -10.35 -16.57 -5.77
N ARG A 13 -10.27 -15.25 -5.58
CA ARG A 13 -9.02 -14.54 -5.34
C ARG A 13 -8.74 -14.51 -3.85
N LYS A 14 -7.46 -14.58 -3.53
CA LYS A 14 -6.96 -14.40 -2.16
C LYS A 14 -7.32 -12.99 -1.69
N CYS A 15 -8.10 -12.87 -0.61
CA CYS A 15 -8.29 -11.59 0.05
C CYS A 15 -6.92 -11.15 0.57
N ARG A 16 -6.52 -9.92 0.23
CA ARG A 16 -5.30 -9.34 0.78
C ARG A 16 -5.61 -8.85 2.19
N THR A 17 -4.69 -9.03 3.11
CA THR A 17 -4.80 -8.39 4.42
C THR A 17 -4.53 -6.89 4.30
N ASP A 18 -4.97 -6.13 5.30
CA ASP A 18 -4.71 -4.70 5.40
C ASP A 18 -3.21 -4.38 5.30
N GLN A 19 -2.37 -5.18 5.97
CA GLN A 19 -0.92 -5.09 5.88
C GLN A 19 -0.40 -5.32 4.47
N GLU A 20 -0.94 -6.32 3.76
CA GLU A 20 -0.54 -6.63 2.39
C GLU A 20 -0.94 -5.50 1.43
N ILE A 21 -2.13 -4.93 1.60
CA ILE A 21 -2.60 -3.77 0.84
C ILE A 21 -1.68 -2.58 1.10
N PHE A 22 -1.45 -2.24 2.37
CA PHE A 22 -0.60 -1.11 2.77
C PHE A 22 0.82 -1.24 2.21
N ASN A 23 1.43 -2.42 2.35
CA ASN A 23 2.77 -2.69 1.80
C ASN A 23 2.80 -2.60 0.28
N GLN A 24 1.77 -3.10 -0.41
CA GLN A 24 1.65 -2.94 -1.86
C GLN A 24 1.53 -1.47 -2.27
N THR A 25 0.79 -0.66 -1.50
CA THR A 25 0.66 0.77 -1.74
C THR A 25 1.99 1.49 -1.57
N LEU A 26 2.78 1.17 -0.54
CA LEU A 26 4.13 1.72 -0.36
C LEU A 26 5.05 1.37 -1.53
N LEU A 27 5.02 0.12 -1.99
CA LEU A 27 5.79 -0.31 -3.16
C LEU A 27 5.37 0.44 -4.43
N LEU A 28 4.07 0.69 -4.58
CA LEU A 28 3.53 1.45 -5.71
C LEU A 28 3.94 2.92 -5.67
N ALA A 29 3.91 3.55 -4.50
CA ALA A 29 4.38 4.93 -4.30
C ALA A 29 5.88 5.05 -4.63
N ASN A 30 6.71 4.12 -4.16
CA ASN A 30 8.11 4.06 -4.56
C ASN A 30 8.26 3.91 -6.08
N LYS A 31 7.42 3.08 -6.73
CA LYS A 31 7.51 2.89 -8.17
C LYS A 31 7.20 4.15 -8.96
N PHE A 32 6.22 4.94 -8.52
CA PHE A 32 5.93 6.24 -9.12
C PHE A 32 7.08 7.24 -8.89
N TYR A 33 7.69 7.21 -7.71
CA TYR A 33 8.86 8.03 -7.41
C TYR A 33 10.05 7.70 -8.32
N GLU A 34 10.29 6.42 -8.59
CA GLU A 34 11.27 5.93 -9.57
C GLU A 34 10.96 6.39 -11.00
N PHE A 35 9.68 6.45 -11.39
CA PHE A 35 9.30 6.95 -12.73
C PHE A 35 9.61 8.43 -12.91
N LEU A 36 9.68 9.21 -11.84
CA LEU A 36 10.17 10.58 -11.87
C LEU A 36 11.70 10.68 -11.88
N GLY A 37 12.41 9.54 -11.81
CA GLY A 37 13.86 9.46 -11.79
C GLY A 37 14.49 9.58 -10.40
N TYR A 38 13.69 9.54 -9.33
CA TYR A 38 14.18 9.57 -7.95
C TYR A 38 14.44 8.16 -7.41
N GLN A 39 15.13 8.10 -6.27
CA GLN A 39 15.33 6.87 -5.49
C GLN A 39 15.01 7.16 -4.03
N SER A 40 14.26 6.28 -3.37
CA SER A 40 14.06 6.34 -1.93
C SER A 40 14.94 5.33 -1.20
N PRO A 41 15.26 5.56 0.09
CA PRO A 41 15.84 4.54 0.94
C PRO A 41 14.97 3.28 1.02
N GLN A 42 15.59 2.15 1.36
CA GLN A 42 14.86 0.91 1.64
C GLN A 42 13.93 1.12 2.84
N GLY A 43 12.65 0.75 2.70
CA GLY A 43 11.66 0.89 3.77
C GLY A 43 11.17 2.32 4.01
N PHE A 44 11.40 3.23 3.05
CA PHE A 44 10.93 4.61 3.17
C PHE A 44 9.40 4.70 3.30
N ARG A 45 8.94 5.50 4.26
CA ARG A 45 7.52 5.70 4.60
C ARG A 45 6.95 6.91 3.87
N PHE A 46 6.43 6.67 2.66
CA PHE A 46 5.81 7.72 1.84
C PHE A 46 4.55 8.30 2.49
N ASP A 47 3.85 7.50 3.28
CA ASP A 47 2.65 7.87 4.04
C ASP A 47 2.94 8.86 5.19
N GLU A 48 4.18 8.87 5.70
CA GLU A 48 4.62 9.76 6.79
C GLU A 48 5.40 10.99 6.28
N SER A 49 5.68 11.05 4.97
CA SER A 49 6.52 12.12 4.42
C SER A 49 5.81 13.49 4.42
N GLN A 50 6.59 14.55 4.65
CA GLN A 50 6.16 15.94 4.50
C GLN A 50 6.61 16.56 3.16
N HIS A 51 7.38 15.85 2.34
CA HIS A 51 7.85 16.38 1.07
C HIS A 51 6.74 16.33 0.01
N PRO A 52 6.42 17.43 -0.69
CA PRO A 52 5.27 17.49 -1.59
C PRO A 52 5.27 16.40 -2.68
N THR A 53 6.44 16.09 -3.25
CA THR A 53 6.54 15.06 -4.28
C THR A 53 6.23 13.67 -3.71
N GLU A 54 6.71 13.36 -2.51
CA GLU A 54 6.55 12.04 -1.90
C GLU A 54 5.09 11.84 -1.47
N GLN A 55 4.46 12.87 -0.90
CA GLN A 55 3.02 12.90 -0.65
C GLN A 55 2.20 12.70 -1.92
N ALA A 56 2.60 13.33 -3.03
CA ALA A 56 1.92 13.14 -4.31
C ALA A 56 2.03 11.69 -4.81
N MET A 57 3.18 11.03 -4.62
CA MET A 57 3.35 9.62 -5.00
C MET A 57 2.53 8.69 -4.10
N TRP A 58 2.45 8.97 -2.81
CA TRP A 58 1.56 8.25 -1.88
C TRP A 58 0.09 8.37 -2.30
N ASN A 59 -0.39 9.59 -2.49
CA ASN A 59 -1.78 9.84 -2.89
C ASN A 59 -2.13 9.17 -4.22
N MET A 60 -1.20 9.17 -5.17
CA MET A 60 -1.37 8.48 -6.46
C MET A 60 -1.44 6.95 -6.28
N ALA A 61 -0.66 6.39 -5.36
CA ALA A 61 -0.70 4.96 -5.05
C ALA A 61 -2.01 4.55 -4.38
N CYS A 62 -2.53 5.35 -3.43
CA CYS A 62 -3.85 5.12 -2.83
C CYS A 62 -4.95 5.14 -3.90
N ALA A 63 -4.99 6.19 -4.74
CA ALA A 63 -5.98 6.31 -5.80
C ALA A 63 -5.91 5.13 -6.80
N ALA A 64 -4.71 4.65 -7.12
CA ALA A 64 -4.54 3.48 -7.98
C ALA A 64 -5.08 2.20 -7.34
N GLN A 65 -4.88 1.98 -6.04
CA GLN A 65 -5.43 0.83 -5.32
C GLN A 65 -6.96 0.89 -5.25
N GLU A 66 -7.53 2.06 -4.96
CA GLU A 66 -8.97 2.29 -4.96
C GLU A 66 -9.58 1.99 -6.33
N ILE A 67 -9.01 2.55 -7.40
CA ILE A 67 -9.54 2.41 -8.77
C ILE A 67 -9.41 0.97 -9.29
N ILE A 68 -8.27 0.32 -9.08
CA ILE A 68 -7.96 -0.98 -9.70
C ILE A 68 -8.52 -2.13 -8.88
N THR A 69 -8.64 -1.95 -7.56
CA THR A 69 -8.96 -3.06 -6.65
C THR A 69 -10.19 -2.85 -5.78
N ASP A 70 -10.86 -1.69 -5.86
CA ASP A 70 -12.02 -1.32 -5.04
C ASP A 70 -11.72 -1.36 -3.53
N VAL A 71 -10.47 -1.06 -3.16
CA VAL A 71 -9.99 -1.04 -1.77
C VAL A 71 -9.69 0.41 -1.38
N ASP A 72 -10.39 0.91 -0.35
CA ASP A 72 -10.10 2.21 0.28
C ASP A 72 -8.90 2.08 1.22
N VAL A 73 -7.76 2.66 0.82
CA VAL A 73 -6.51 2.58 1.57
C VAL A 73 -6.52 3.51 2.79
N TRP A 74 -7.23 4.63 2.74
CA TRP A 74 -7.26 5.60 3.84
C TRP A 74 -8.03 5.09 5.06
N GLY A 75 -8.94 4.14 4.85
CA GLY A 75 -9.69 3.46 5.91
C GLY A 75 -8.91 2.35 6.63
N ILE A 76 -7.67 2.06 6.24
CA ILE A 76 -6.86 1.02 6.88
C ILE A 76 -6.21 1.58 8.15
N GLU A 77 -6.72 1.17 9.32
CA GLU A 77 -6.10 1.45 10.62
C GLU A 77 -5.02 0.39 10.90
N TRP A 78 -3.75 0.75 10.72
CA TRP A 78 -2.63 -0.14 11.05
C TRP A 78 -2.22 0.03 12.52
N GLU A 79 -2.34 -1.04 13.31
CA GLU A 79 -1.74 -1.11 14.64
C GLU A 79 -0.27 -1.52 14.49
N SER A 80 0.65 -0.62 14.86
CA SER A 80 2.05 -0.97 15.03
C SER A 80 2.18 -1.92 16.21
N GLU A 81 2.53 -3.19 15.97
CA GLU A 81 3.02 -4.05 17.05
C GLU A 81 4.37 -3.48 17.53
N ASP A 82 4.36 -2.84 18.70
CA ASP A 82 5.56 -2.35 19.39
C ASP A 82 6.43 -3.57 19.81
N ASP A 83 7.61 -3.72 19.18
CA ASP A 83 8.73 -4.58 19.62
C ASP A 83 9.78 -3.78 20.43
#